data_AF-A0AAD4BCN4-F1
#
_entry.id   AF-A0AAD4BCN4-F1
#
_cell.length_a   1.000
_cell.length_b   1.000
_cell.length_c   1.000
_cell.angle_alpha   90.00
_cell.angle_beta   90.00
_cell.angle_gamma   90.00
#
_symmetry.space_group_name_H-M   'P 1'
#
loop_
_entity.id
_entity.type
_entity.pdbx_description
1 polymer ?
#
loop_
_entity_poly.entity_id
_entity_poly.type
_entity_poly.pdbx_seq_one_letter_code
_entity_poly.pdbx_strand_id
1 'polypeptide(L)'
;KAVYLPSFRAVARVVTYDELRLSGVRVPSDGLAINGPEWEAISYPASTPLQDAQNSHVVVCQCLGRDNGFDFLEDGLHELGLCTREELSQPDRFSETDEPQIKMLLTPIGRAAVEMIWLGCLAITSFGP
;
A
#
# COMPACT_ATOMS: atom_id res chain seq x y z
N LYS A 1 11.57 22.87 17.00
CA LYS A 1 10.47 23.51 16.24
C LYS A 1 9.70 22.38 15.58
N ALA A 2 8.48 22.07 16.03
CA ALA A 2 7.68 21.00 15.43
C ALA A 2 7.14 21.49 14.08
N VAL A 3 7.35 20.71 13.02
CA VAL A 3 6.80 21.00 11.70
C VAL A 3 5.43 20.34 11.63
N TYR A 4 4.37 21.14 11.58
CA TYR A 4 3.01 20.65 11.33
C TYR A 4 2.72 20.74 9.84
N LEU A 5 2.55 19.60 9.18
CA LEU A 5 2.08 19.54 7.80
C LEU A 5 0.54 19.49 7.81
N PRO A 6 -0.16 20.50 7.26
CA PRO A 6 -1.62 20.54 7.26
C PRO A 6 -2.22 19.48 6.33
N SER A 7 -1.46 19.02 5.34
CA SER A 7 -1.81 17.92 4.46
C SER A 7 -0.53 17.37 3.84
N PHE A 8 -0.55 16.10 3.46
CA PHE A 8 0.55 15.47 2.74
C PHE A 8 0.06 14.25 1.96
N ARG A 9 0.91 13.75 1.08
CA ARG A 9 0.70 12.51 0.33
C ARG A 9 1.87 11.59 0.58
N ALA A 10 1.58 10.32 0.86
CA ALA A 10 2.60 9.28 0.83
C ALA A 10 2.68 8.74 -0.59
N VAL A 11 3.90 8.65 -1.10
CA VAL A 11 4.20 8.22 -2.45
C VAL A 11 5.17 7.05 -2.36
N ALA A 12 4.93 6.02 -3.16
CA ALA A 12 5.77 4.84 -3.24
C ALA A 12 6.08 4.50 -4.71
N ARG A 13 7.16 3.77 -4.91
CA ARG A 13 7.54 3.18 -6.20
C ARG A 13 8.25 1.87 -5.96
N VAL A 14 8.20 0.96 -6.92
CA VAL A 14 9.03 -0.24 -6.87
C VAL A 14 10.44 0.09 -7.34
N VAL A 15 11.43 -0.36 -6.59
CA VAL A 15 12.84 -0.16 -6.90
C VAL A 15 13.56 -1.49 -6.98
N THR A 16 14.45 -1.61 -7.96
CA THR A 16 15.36 -2.73 -8.08
C THR A 16 16.54 -2.57 -7.11
N TYR A 17 17.21 -3.69 -6.82
CA TYR A 17 18.40 -3.67 -5.97
C TYR A 17 19.51 -2.78 -6.54
N ASP A 18 19.67 -2.76 -7.87
CA ASP A 18 20.68 -1.95 -8.53
C ASP A 18 20.42 -0.44 -8.39
N GLU A 19 19.15 -0.02 -8.46
CA GLU A 19 18.76 1.37 -8.18
C GLU A 19 19.02 1.76 -6.72
N LEU A 20 18.83 0.83 -5.77
CA LEU A 20 19.09 1.07 -4.36
C LEU A 20 20.59 1.22 -4.06
N ARG A 21 21.44 0.39 -4.70
CA ARG A 21 22.88 0.30 -4.42
C ARG A 21 23.63 1.63 -4.57
N LEU A 22 23.10 2.57 -5.35
CA LEU A 22 23.70 3.88 -5.61
C LEU A 22 22.88 5.06 -5.06
N SER A 23 21.76 4.80 -4.39
CA SER A 23 20.86 5.84 -3.87
C SER A 23 21.29 6.41 -2.51
N GLY A 24 22.20 5.74 -1.81
CA GLY A 24 22.54 6.04 -0.41
C GLY A 24 21.49 5.56 0.60
N VAL A 25 20.39 4.96 0.14
CA VAL A 25 19.38 4.31 0.99
C VAL A 25 19.96 3.02 1.56
N ARG A 26 19.82 2.83 2.88
CA ARG A 26 20.20 1.57 3.52
C ARG A 26 19.13 0.54 3.28
N VAL A 27 19.52 -0.56 2.65
CA VAL A 27 18.67 -1.75 2.52
C VAL A 27 18.64 -2.47 3.87
N PRO A 28 17.47 -2.92 4.35
CA PRO A 28 17.38 -3.77 5.53
C PRO A 28 18.31 -4.99 5.41
N SER A 29 19.02 -5.34 6.49
CA SER A 29 19.86 -6.55 6.55
C SER A 29 19.03 -7.83 6.49
N ASP A 30 17.82 -7.73 7.02
CA ASP A 30 16.83 -8.80 7.10
C ASP A 30 15.63 -8.44 6.23
N GLY A 31 14.94 -9.46 5.71
CA GLY A 31 13.74 -9.26 4.90
C GLY A 31 12.61 -8.53 5.66
N LEU A 32 11.55 -8.15 4.94
CA LEU A 32 10.37 -7.57 5.55
C LEU A 32 9.62 -8.65 6.35
N ALA A 33 9.39 -8.40 7.64
CA ALA A 33 8.53 -9.25 8.44
C ALA A 33 7.08 -9.13 7.96
N ILE A 34 6.48 -10.27 7.63
CA ILE A 34 5.09 -10.36 7.19
C ILE A 34 4.30 -11.22 8.17
N ASN A 35 3.06 -10.83 8.43
CA ASN A 35 2.14 -11.59 9.27
C ASN A 35 1.34 -12.57 8.40
N GLY A 36 1.42 -13.86 8.74
CA GLY A 36 0.65 -14.92 8.08
C GLY A 36 1.45 -16.20 7.85
N PRO A 37 0.82 -17.21 7.23
CA PRO A 37 1.51 -18.43 6.80
C PRO A 37 2.55 -18.11 5.71
N GLU A 38 3.74 -18.73 5.80
CA GLU A 38 4.81 -18.57 4.79
C GLU A 38 4.34 -18.92 3.38
N TRP A 39 3.53 -19.97 3.22
CA TRP A 39 3.01 -20.37 1.92
C TRP A 39 2.14 -19.29 1.28
N GLU A 40 1.43 -18.49 2.08
CA GLU A 40 0.60 -17.39 1.57
C GLU A 40 1.52 -16.38 0.90
N ALA A 41 2.62 -16.00 1.58
CA ALA A 41 3.62 -15.08 1.06
C ALA A 41 4.28 -15.52 -0.25
N ILE A 42 4.56 -16.81 -0.38
CA ILE A 42 5.15 -17.41 -1.59
C ILE A 42 4.10 -17.54 -2.71
N SER A 43 2.85 -17.77 -2.33
CA SER A 43 1.74 -18.00 -3.27
C SER A 43 1.21 -16.73 -3.91
N TYR A 44 1.41 -15.56 -3.26
CA TYR A 44 1.23 -14.31 -3.98
C TYR A 44 2.30 -14.30 -5.07
N PRO A 45 1.90 -14.39 -6.36
CA PRO A 45 2.86 -14.06 -7.40
C PRO A 45 3.41 -12.70 -7.01
N ALA A 46 4.70 -12.45 -7.25
CA ALA A 46 5.14 -11.07 -7.36
C ALA A 46 4.19 -10.49 -8.40
N SER A 47 3.14 -9.79 -7.96
CA SER A 47 2.25 -9.06 -8.83
C SER A 47 3.22 -8.09 -9.44
N THR A 48 3.71 -8.45 -10.63
CA THR A 48 4.73 -7.66 -11.30
C THR A 48 4.12 -6.28 -11.29
N PRO A 49 4.72 -5.30 -10.58
CA PRO A 49 4.19 -3.94 -10.65
C PRO A 49 3.99 -3.67 -12.13
N LEU A 50 2.82 -3.13 -12.49
CA LEU A 50 2.55 -2.79 -13.89
C LEU A 50 3.81 -2.12 -14.41
N GLN A 51 4.35 -2.52 -15.57
CA GLN A 51 5.70 -2.11 -16.00
C GLN A 51 5.92 -0.58 -15.91
N ASP A 52 4.83 0.19 -16.00
CA ASP A 52 4.80 1.65 -15.81
C ASP A 52 5.10 2.13 -14.37
N ALA A 53 4.76 1.35 -13.34
CA ALA A 53 4.95 1.67 -11.93
C ALA A 53 6.40 1.53 -11.43
N GLN A 54 7.28 0.89 -12.22
CA GLN A 54 8.71 0.85 -11.89
C GLN A 54 9.39 2.22 -12.07
N ASN A 55 8.88 3.06 -12.98
CA ASN A 55 9.43 4.39 -13.26
C ASN A 55 8.56 5.54 -12.75
N SER A 56 7.34 5.26 -12.27
CA SER A 56 6.42 6.29 -11.79
C SER A 56 6.30 6.32 -10.27
N HIS A 57 6.16 7.53 -9.74
CA HIS A 57 5.85 7.78 -8.34
C HIS A 57 4.34 7.64 -8.13
N VAL A 58 3.91 6.61 -7.42
CA VAL A 58 2.49 6.29 -7.20
C VAL A 58 2.04 6.83 -5.84
N VAL A 59 0.95 7.58 -5.82
CA VAL A 59 0.35 8.05 -4.55
C VAL A 59 -0.43 6.90 -3.93
N VAL A 60 -0.05 6.50 -2.71
CA VAL A 60 -0.66 5.36 -2.01
C VAL A 60 -1.50 5.78 -0.82
N CYS A 61 -1.27 6.96 -0.29
CA CYS A 61 -2.01 7.48 0.85
C CYS A 61 -2.08 9.01 0.80
N GLN A 62 -3.20 9.57 1.25
CA GLN A 62 -3.40 11.01 1.35
C GLN A 62 -3.89 11.38 2.75
N CYS A 63 -3.29 12.40 3.34
CA CYS A 63 -3.75 13.04 4.56
C CYS A 63 -4.32 14.43 4.21
N LEU A 64 -5.58 14.67 4.55
CA LEU A 64 -6.30 15.92 4.32
C LEU A 64 -6.47 16.74 5.61
N GLY A 65 -5.52 16.62 6.54
CA GLY A 65 -5.56 17.26 7.84
C GLY A 65 -5.53 16.27 8.97
N ARG A 66 -5.05 16.74 10.14
CA ARG A 66 -4.93 15.93 11.35
C ARG A 66 -6.25 15.28 11.77
N ASP A 67 -7.33 16.04 11.69
CA ASP A 67 -8.66 15.61 12.17
C ASP A 67 -9.40 14.71 11.18
N ASN A 68 -8.94 14.68 9.94
CA ASN A 68 -9.53 13.86 8.87
C ASN A 68 -8.81 12.51 8.72
N GLY A 69 -7.72 12.29 9.46
CA GLY A 69 -6.90 11.09 9.32
C GLY A 69 -6.18 11.04 7.98
N PHE A 70 -6.01 9.83 7.47
CA PHE A 70 -5.42 9.57 6.17
C PHE A 70 -6.12 8.39 5.50
N ASP A 71 -6.27 8.50 4.19
CA ASP A 71 -6.96 7.52 3.35
C ASP A 71 -5.94 6.82 2.46
N PHE A 72 -6.05 5.50 2.36
CA PHE A 72 -5.26 4.72 1.41
C PHE A 72 -5.97 4.69 0.06
N LEU A 73 -5.20 4.90 -1.00
CA LEU A 73 -5.72 4.88 -2.37
C LEU A 73 -5.57 3.46 -2.93
N GLU A 74 -6.69 2.76 -3.06
CA GLU A 74 -6.72 1.37 -3.53
C GLU A 74 -6.07 1.20 -4.90
N ASP A 75 -6.29 2.14 -5.82
CA ASP A 75 -5.67 2.11 -7.15
C ASP A 75 -4.15 2.16 -7.07
N GLY A 76 -3.59 3.03 -6.21
CA GLY A 76 -2.14 3.14 -6.03
C GLY A 76 -1.53 1.92 -5.34
N LEU A 77 -2.25 1.32 -4.39
CA LEU A 77 -1.83 0.07 -3.77
C LEU A 77 -1.88 -1.09 -4.79
N HIS A 78 -2.89 -1.12 -5.65
CA HIS A 78 -3.03 -2.16 -6.67
C HIS A 78 -1.96 -2.05 -7.75
N GLU A 79 -1.68 -0.83 -8.20
CA GLU A 79 -0.63 -0.53 -9.20
C GLU A 79 0.75 -1.02 -8.74
N LEU A 80 1.03 -0.93 -7.44
CA LEU A 80 2.26 -1.41 -6.82
C LEU A 80 2.24 -2.90 -6.44
N GLY A 81 1.16 -3.62 -6.69
CA GLY A 81 1.03 -5.04 -6.32
C GLY A 81 0.85 -5.28 -4.80
N LEU A 82 0.43 -4.26 -4.05
CA LEU A 82 0.19 -4.36 -2.61
C LEU A 82 -1.22 -4.89 -2.27
N CYS A 83 -2.11 -4.97 -3.25
CA CYS A 83 -3.42 -5.60 -3.08
C CYS A 83 -3.95 -6.26 -4.36
N THR A 84 -4.78 -7.27 -4.17
CA THR A 84 -5.48 -8.01 -5.21
C THR A 84 -6.97 -7.65 -5.23
N ARG A 85 -7.56 -7.67 -6.42
CA ARG A 85 -9.01 -7.55 -6.64
C ARG A 85 -9.61 -8.95 -6.64
N GLU A 86 -10.50 -9.22 -5.69
CA GLU A 86 -11.30 -10.44 -5.67
C GLU A 86 -12.74 -10.07 -6.04
N GLU A 87 -13.25 -10.68 -7.11
CA GLU A 87 -14.67 -10.58 -7.46
C GLU A 87 -15.46 -11.48 -6.52
N LEU A 88 -16.33 -10.88 -5.70
CA LEU A 88 -17.23 -11.65 -4.86
C LEU A 88 -18.34 -12.20 -5.74
N SER A 89 -18.29 -13.51 -6.03
CA SER A 89 -19.41 -14.24 -6.62
C SER A 89 -20.61 -14.12 -5.69
N GLN A 90 -21.61 -13.31 -6.04
CA GLN A 90 -22.83 -13.21 -5.26
C GLN A 90 -23.53 -14.59 -5.24
N PRO A 91 -23.99 -15.08 -4.08
CA PRO A 91 -24.90 -16.21 -4.07
C PRO A 91 -26.25 -15.73 -4.63
N ASP A 92 -26.64 -16.29 -5.78
CA ASP A 92 -27.92 -16.08 -6.47
C ASP A 92 -29.04 -15.57 -5.55
N ARG A 93 -29.56 -14.35 -5.79
CA ARG A 93 -30.99 -13.96 -5.69
C ARG A 93 -31.21 -12.45 -5.91
N PHE A 94 -31.74 -12.12 -7.09
CA PHE A 94 -32.70 -11.04 -7.37
C PHE A 94 -32.32 -9.58 -6.99
N SER A 95 -31.38 -8.96 -7.69
CA SER A 95 -31.36 -7.50 -7.81
C SER A 95 -30.98 -7.07 -9.23
N GLU A 96 -31.85 -6.34 -9.92
CA GLU A 96 -31.68 -5.85 -11.29
C GLU A 96 -30.68 -4.67 -11.40
N THR A 97 -29.61 -4.68 -10.59
CA THR A 97 -28.53 -3.68 -10.63
C THR A 97 -27.22 -4.38 -10.28
N ASP A 98 -26.84 -5.33 -11.13
CA ASP A 98 -25.68 -6.21 -10.96
C ASP A 98 -24.37 -5.48 -11.35
N GLU A 99 -23.87 -4.61 -10.46
CA GLU A 99 -22.44 -4.29 -10.46
C GLU A 99 -21.70 -5.34 -9.60
N PRO A 100 -20.63 -5.98 -10.13
CA PRO A 100 -19.86 -6.94 -9.35
C PRO A 100 -19.24 -6.25 -8.14
N GLN A 101 -19.46 -6.82 -6.95
CA GLN A 101 -18.82 -6.33 -5.73
C GLN A 101 -17.34 -6.76 -5.75
N ILE A 102 -16.47 -5.83 -6.11
CA ILE A 102 -15.02 -6.03 -6.08
C ILE A 102 -14.51 -5.75 -4.66
N LYS A 103 -13.89 -6.73 -4.03
CA LYS A 103 -13.22 -6.55 -2.74
C LYS A 103 -11.71 -6.43 -2.95
N MET A 104 -11.13 -5.37 -2.42
CA MET A 104 -9.68 -5.22 -2.36
C MET A 104 -9.13 -5.98 -1.15
N LEU A 105 -8.18 -6.88 -1.39
CA LEU A 105 -7.48 -7.62 -0.35
C LEU A 105 -5.99 -7.29 -0.37
N LEU A 106 -5.45 -6.87 0.77
CA LEU A 106 -4.01 -6.62 0.91
C LEU A 106 -3.25 -7.93 0.84
N THR A 107 -2.18 -7.94 0.03
CA THR A 107 -1.18 -9.02 0.04
C THR A 107 -0.41 -8.98 1.37
N PRO A 108 0.32 -10.04 1.76
CA PRO A 108 1.16 -10.03 2.95
C PRO A 108 2.18 -8.88 2.96
N ILE A 109 2.80 -8.59 1.80
CA ILE A 109 3.70 -7.44 1.64
C ILE A 109 2.92 -6.12 1.69
N GLY A 110 1.71 -6.10 1.12
CA GLY A 110 0.79 -4.96 1.19
C GLY A 110 0.40 -4.59 2.61
N ARG A 111 0.08 -5.57 3.45
CA ARG A 111 -0.22 -5.36 4.88
C ARG A 111 0.95 -4.69 5.59
N ALA A 112 2.16 -5.25 5.45
CA ALA A 112 3.35 -4.69 6.06
C ALA A 112 3.67 -3.27 5.53
N ALA A 113 3.53 -3.05 4.22
CA ALA A 113 3.75 -1.72 3.61
C ALA A 113 2.74 -0.69 4.12
N VAL A 114 1.46 -1.04 4.16
CA VAL A 114 0.38 -0.19 4.69
C VAL A 114 0.62 0.15 6.15
N GLU A 115 1.02 -0.82 6.99
CA GLU A 115 1.37 -0.59 8.39
C GLU A 115 2.57 0.36 8.55
N MET A 116 3.62 0.20 7.74
CA MET A 116 4.77 1.10 7.74
C MET A 116 4.39 2.53 7.33
N ILE A 117 3.58 2.66 6.27
CA ILE A 117 3.07 3.96 5.81
C ILE A 117 2.20 4.59 6.91
N TRP A 118 1.31 3.81 7.52
CA TRP A 118 0.43 4.22 8.62
C TRP A 118 1.23 4.79 9.79
N LEU A 119 2.25 4.07 10.27
CA LEU A 119 3.13 4.53 11.33
C LEU A 119 3.90 5.80 10.95
N GLY A 120 4.37 5.88 9.70
CA GLY A 120 5.02 7.08 9.17
C GLY A 120 4.09 8.29 9.16
N CYS A 121 2.85 8.12 8.69
CA CYS A 121 1.81 9.14 8.70
C CYS A 121 1.54 9.64 10.13
N LEU A 122 1.39 8.72 11.10
CA LEU A 122 1.19 9.06 12.51
C LEU A 122 2.37 9.83 13.11
N ALA A 123 3.60 9.43 12.77
CA ALA A 123 4.80 10.13 13.22
C ALA A 123 4.86 11.57 12.69
N ILE A 124 4.40 11.80 11.45
CA ILE A 124 4.38 13.12 10.80
C ILE A 124 3.25 14.00 11.34
N THR A 125 2.07 13.44 11.58
CA THR A 125 0.93 14.19 12.15
C THR A 125 1.06 14.44 13.65
N SER A 126 2.08 13.84 14.29
CA SER A 126 2.34 13.81 15.74
C SER A 126 1.25 13.09 16.54
N PHE A 127 1.69 12.21 17.44
CA PHE A 127 0.89 11.72 18.58
C PHE A 127 0.74 12.84 19.64
N GLY A 128 0.11 13.96 19.29
CA GLY A 128 -0.20 15.03 20.25
C GLY A 128 -1.64 14.90 20.74
N PRO A 129 -2.01 15.54 21.88
CA PRO A 129 -3.42 15.65 22.29
C PRO A 129 -4.26 16.44 21.28
#